data_AF-A0A957M1Y7-F1
#
_entry.id   AF-A0A957M1Y7-F1
#
_cell.length_a   1.000
_cell.length_b   1.000
_cell.length_c   1.000
_cell.angle_alpha   90.00
_cell.angle_beta   90.00
_cell.angle_gamma   90.00
#
_symmetry.space_group_name_H-M   'P 1'
#
loop_
_entity.id
_entity.type
_entity.pdbx_description
1 polymer ?
#
loop_
_entity_poly.entity_id
_entity_poly.type
_entity_poly.pdbx_seq_one_letter_code
_entity_poly.pdbx_strand_id
1 'polypeptide(L)'
;GICMTSLRRQMTDEMQLRGLSSRTQQSYLNAVRQPAEHYHKPPDQISEEELRAYFLHLMKEKQLSPSSCRVAHYAIRFLYVHTLGQACVK
;
A
#
# COMPACT_ATOMS: atom_id res chain seq x y z
N GLY A 1 -16.79 -6.93 -2.17
CA GLY A 1 -15.46 -6.33 -2.27
C GLY A 1 -15.61 -4.84 -2.50
N ILE A 2 -14.78 -4.02 -1.85
CA ILE A 2 -14.74 -2.57 -2.06
C ILE A 2 -14.17 -2.31 -3.47
N CYS A 3 -14.79 -1.45 -4.26
CA CYS A 3 -14.27 -1.10 -5.58
C CYS A 3 -12.98 -0.25 -5.44
N MET A 4 -11.98 -0.47 -6.30
CA MET A 4 -10.70 0.26 -6.31
C MET A 4 -10.86 1.78 -6.24
N THR A 5 -11.91 2.32 -6.88
CA THR A 5 -12.22 3.76 -6.88
C THR A 5 -12.69 4.26 -5.50
N SER A 6 -13.42 3.44 -4.74
CA SER A 6 -13.81 3.73 -3.36
C SER A 6 -12.59 3.71 -2.44
N LEU A 7 -11.76 2.67 -2.53
CA LEU A 7 -10.60 2.49 -1.66
C LEU A 7 -9.54 3.59 -1.86
N ARG A 8 -9.28 3.98 -3.12
CA ARG A 8 -8.39 5.09 -3.45
C ARG A 8 -8.86 6.40 -2.84
N ARG A 9 -10.16 6.70 -2.91
CA ARG A 9 -10.73 7.92 -2.35
C ARG A 9 -10.60 7.94 -0.83
N GLN A 10 -11.01 6.85 -0.16
CA GLN A 10 -10.90 6.72 1.30
C GLN A 10 -9.46 6.92 1.78
N MET A 11 -8.49 6.27 1.12
CA MET A 11 -7.08 6.43 1.48
C MET A 11 -6.59 7.88 1.25
N THR A 12 -7.06 8.54 0.19
CA THR A 12 -6.72 9.94 -0.09
C THR A 12 -7.26 10.88 0.98
N ASP A 13 -8.53 10.71 1.36
CA ASP A 13 -9.19 11.52 2.38
C ASP A 13 -8.48 11.35 3.74
N GLU A 14 -8.15 10.12 4.13
CA GLU A 14 -7.36 9.82 5.35
C GLU A 14 -5.98 10.48 5.33
N MET A 15 -5.27 10.44 4.20
CA MET A 15 -3.96 11.07 4.08
C MET A 15 -4.06 12.60 4.16
N GLN A 16 -5.14 13.20 3.61
CA GLN A 16 -5.40 14.64 3.72
C GLN A 16 -5.68 15.06 5.16
N LEU A 17 -6.55 14.33 5.87
CA LEU A 17 -6.85 14.58 7.29
C LEU A 17 -5.60 14.55 8.17
N ARG A 18 -4.59 13.76 7.79
CA ARG A 18 -3.31 13.63 8.50
C ARG A 18 -2.22 14.60 8.01
N GLY A 19 -2.53 15.48 7.06
CA GLY A 19 -1.61 16.51 6.57
C GLY A 19 -0.47 15.98 5.68
N LEU A 20 -0.65 14.82 5.03
CA LEU A 20 0.36 14.31 4.10
C LEU A 20 0.37 15.15 2.82
N SER A 21 1.57 15.50 2.34
CA SER A 21 1.74 16.24 1.08
C SER A 21 1.15 15.50 -0.12
N SER A 22 0.71 16.22 -1.15
CA SER A 22 0.19 15.62 -2.39
C SER A 22 1.19 14.65 -3.04
N ARG A 23 2.49 14.94 -2.93
CA ARG A 23 3.55 14.04 -3.42
C ARG A 23 3.59 12.73 -2.63
N THR A 24 3.47 12.80 -1.30
CA THR A 24 3.38 11.62 -0.44
C THR A 24 2.13 10.81 -0.75
N GLN A 25 0.99 11.47 -0.92
CA GLN A 25 -0.27 10.83 -1.29
C GLN A 25 -0.14 10.03 -2.58
N GLN A 26 0.38 10.65 -3.65
CA GLN A 26 0.61 10.01 -4.93
C GLN A 26 1.54 8.79 -4.81
N SER A 27 2.63 8.95 -4.04
CA SER A 27 3.59 7.87 -3.78
C SER A 27 2.95 6.67 -3.08
N TYR A 28 2.11 6.93 -2.08
CA TYR A 28 1.42 5.88 -1.33
C TYR A 28 0.40 5.14 -2.20
N LEU A 29 -0.42 5.88 -2.96
CA LEU A 29 -1.38 5.27 -3.87
C LEU A 29 -0.69 4.39 -4.92
N ASN A 30 0.45 4.84 -5.46
CA ASN A 30 1.23 4.05 -6.41
C ASN A 30 1.84 2.80 -5.76
N ALA A 31 2.34 2.91 -4.52
CA ALA A 31 2.89 1.77 -3.80
C ALA A 31 1.85 0.71 -3.44
N VAL A 32 0.61 1.10 -3.17
CA VAL A 32 -0.52 0.17 -2.94
C VAL A 32 -1.00 -0.46 -4.26
N ARG A 33 -0.97 0.29 -5.36
CA ARG A 33 -1.41 -0.21 -6.67
C ARG A 33 -0.50 -1.31 -7.22
N GLN A 34 0.81 -1.19 -7.07
CA GLN A 34 1.77 -2.13 -7.67
C GLN A 34 1.61 -3.60 -7.22
N PRO A 35 1.46 -3.95 -5.92
CA PRO A 35 1.19 -5.33 -5.52
C PRO A 35 -0.18 -5.83 -6.00
N ALA A 36 -1.18 -4.95 -6.08
CA ALA A 36 -2.48 -5.31 -6.66
C ALA A 36 -2.39 -5.65 -8.15
N GLU A 37 -1.57 -4.92 -8.91
CA GLU A 37 -1.25 -5.22 -10.30
C GLU A 37 -0.43 -6.52 -10.42
N HIS A 38 0.52 -6.75 -9.52
CA HIS A 38 1.37 -7.94 -9.52
C HIS A 38 0.58 -9.24 -9.28
N TYR A 39 -0.35 -9.23 -8.32
CA TYR A 39 -1.16 -10.40 -7.98
C TYR A 39 -2.50 -10.46 -8.70
N HIS A 40 -2.86 -9.43 -9.47
CA HIS A 40 -4.20 -9.26 -10.06
C HIS A 40 -5.32 -9.36 -9.01
N LYS A 41 -5.08 -8.80 -7.82
CA LYS A 41 -5.98 -8.82 -6.68
C LYS A 41 -6.31 -7.41 -6.19
N PRO A 42 -7.50 -7.16 -5.66
CA PRO A 42 -7.79 -5.94 -4.91
C PRO A 42 -6.79 -5.76 -3.75
N PRO A 43 -6.29 -4.54 -3.48
CA PRO A 43 -5.33 -4.29 -2.42
C PRO A 43 -5.77 -4.75 -1.04
N ASP A 44 -7.08 -4.78 -0.78
CA ASP A 44 -7.72 -5.26 0.46
C ASP A 44 -7.78 -6.80 0.57
N GLN A 45 -7.35 -7.53 -0.46
CA GLN A 45 -7.39 -9.00 -0.54
C GLN A 45 -6.00 -9.65 -0.67
N ILE A 46 -4.93 -8.85 -0.61
CA ILE A 46 -3.57 -9.36 -0.67
C ILE A 46 -3.17 -9.84 0.73
N SER A 47 -2.80 -11.11 0.87
CA SER A 47 -2.42 -11.63 2.20
C SER A 47 -1.09 -11.07 2.68
N GLU A 48 -0.81 -11.21 3.97
CA GLU A 48 0.48 -10.79 4.53
C GLU A 48 1.65 -11.58 3.93
N GLU A 49 1.46 -12.89 3.69
CA GLU A 49 2.45 -13.74 3.04
C GLU A 49 2.72 -13.28 1.60
N GLU A 50 1.69 -12.89 0.86
CA GLU A 50 1.83 -12.31 -0.49
C GLU A 50 2.57 -10.96 -0.44
N LEU A 51 2.28 -10.11 0.55
CA LEU A 51 3.00 -8.85 0.72
C LEU A 51 4.47 -9.09 1.07
N ARG A 52 4.78 -10.03 1.98
CA ARG A 52 6.16 -10.42 2.31
C ARG A 52 6.91 -10.93 1.09
N ALA A 53 6.30 -11.85 0.32
CA ALA A 53 6.88 -12.36 -0.92
C ALA A 53 7.12 -11.23 -1.93
N TYR A 54 6.18 -10.28 -2.03
CA TYR A 54 6.31 -9.13 -2.91
C TYR A 54 7.47 -8.20 -2.51
N PHE A 55 7.63 -7.88 -1.22
CA PHE A 55 8.78 -7.10 -0.75
C PHE A 55 10.11 -7.81 -1.04
N LEU A 56 10.17 -9.13 -0.86
CA LEU A 56 11.35 -9.90 -1.22
C LEU A 56 11.64 -9.83 -2.73
N HIS A 57 10.62 -9.92 -3.59
CA HIS A 57 10.75 -9.71 -5.03
C HIS A 57 11.28 -8.31 -5.36
N LEU A 58 10.76 -7.26 -4.71
CA LEU A 58 11.22 -5.88 -4.91
C LEU A 58 12.71 -5.71 -4.55
N MET A 59 13.16 -6.36 -3.48
CA MET A 59 14.56 -6.26 -3.04
C MET A 59 15.50 -7.09 -3.91
N LYS A 60 15.12 -8.34 -4.24
CA LYS A 60 16.00 -9.30 -4.91
C LYS A 60 16.02 -9.13 -6.43
N GLU A 61 14.85 -8.99 -7.03
CA GLU A 61 14.70 -8.98 -8.49
C GLU A 61 14.73 -7.56 -9.04
N LYS A 62 13.96 -6.66 -8.42
CA LYS A 62 13.86 -5.25 -8.86
C LYS A 62 14.98 -4.36 -8.31
N GLN A 63 15.77 -4.88 -7.35
CA GLN A 63 16.88 -4.16 -6.71
C GLN A 63 16.50 -2.74 -6.25
N LEU A 64 15.27 -2.60 -5.73
CA LEU A 64 14.78 -1.32 -5.24
C LEU A 64 15.59 -0.85 -4.04
N SER A 65 15.83 0.46 -3.98
CA SER A 65 16.54 1.05 -2.86
C SER A 65 15.80 0.79 -1.53
N PRO A 66 16.52 0.70 -0.40
CA PRO A 66 15.89 0.52 0.91
C PRO A 66 14.87 1.60 1.25
N SER A 67 15.10 2.84 0.80
CA SER A 67 14.16 3.96 0.99
C SER A 67 12.88 3.76 0.18
N SER A 68 12.98 3.28 -1.07
CA SER A 68 11.80 2.93 -1.89
C SER A 68 10.98 1.81 -1.26
N CYS A 69 11.63 0.75 -0.77
CA CYS A 69 10.95 -0.34 -0.07
C CYS A 69 10.24 0.16 1.20
N ARG A 70 10.88 1.07 1.94
CA ARG A 70 10.31 1.66 3.15
C ARG A 70 9.08 2.51 2.86
N VAL A 71 9.09 3.29 1.77
CA VAL A 71 7.91 4.04 1.32
C VAL A 71 6.76 3.08 1.00
N ALA A 72 7.04 1.99 0.28
CA ALA A 72 6.01 1.00 -0.04
C ALA A 72 5.46 0.32 1.22
N HIS A 73 6.33 -0.03 2.17
CA HIS A 73 5.93 -0.57 3.47
C HIS A 73 5.00 0.37 4.24
N TYR A 74 5.34 1.66 4.35
CA TYR A 74 4.48 2.62 5.04
C TYR A 74 3.15 2.84 4.31
N ALA A 75 3.15 2.85 2.98
CA ALA A 75 1.92 2.98 2.19
C ALA A 75 0.96 1.81 2.42
N ILE A 76 1.49 0.58 2.39
CA ILE A 76 0.70 -0.63 2.64
C ILE A 76 0.20 -0.65 4.09
N ARG A 77 1.05 -0.33 5.07
CA ARG A 77 0.63 -0.21 6.47
C ARG A 77 -0.47 0.85 6.63
N PHE A 78 -0.36 1.98 5.94
CA PHE A 78 -1.37 3.04 5.98
C PHE A 78 -2.72 2.54 5.49
N LEU A 79 -2.75 1.83 4.36
CA LEU A 79 -3.96 1.22 3.83
C LEU A 79 -4.64 0.34 4.89
N TYR A 80 -3.92 -0.63 5.45
CA TYR A 80 -4.51 -1.61 6.38
C TYR A 80 -4.93 -1.00 7.72
N VAL A 81 -4.08 -0.16 8.31
CA VAL A 81 -4.31 0.37 9.66
C VAL A 81 -5.25 1.57 9.65
N HIS A 82 -5.11 2.48 8.69
CA HIS A 82 -5.83 3.76 8.69
C HIS A 82 -7.01 3.77 7.72
N THR A 83 -6.92 3.10 6.57
CA THR A 83 -8.02 3.11 5.59
C THR A 83 -9.01 1.97 5.80
N LEU A 84 -8.52 0.75 6.04
CA LEU A 84 -9.36 -0.44 6.23
C LEU A 84 -9.75 -0.68 7.68
N GLY A 85 -9.14 0.04 8.64
CA GLY A 85 -9.42 -0.11 10.07
C GLY A 85 -9.07 -1.51 10.61
N GLN A 86 -8.21 -2.26 9.92
CA GLN A 86 -7.77 -3.57 10.38
C GLN A 86 -6.72 -3.33 11.47
N ALA A 87 -7.09 -3.61 12.72
CA ALA A 87 -6.16 -3.58 13.84
C ALA A 87 -4.95 -4.44 13.49
N CYS A 88 -3.75 -3.88 13.70
CA CYS A 88 -2.44 -4.44 13.37
C CYS A 88 -2.46 -5.99 13.40
N VAL A 89 -2.28 -6.64 12.24
CA VAL A 89 -1.86 -8.04 12.23
C VAL A 89 -0.53 -8.07 13.00
N LYS A 90 -0.50 -8.86 14.06
CA LYS A 90 0.62 -8.95 15.01
C LYS A 90 1.78 -9.71 14.39
#